data_AF-X0VS73-F1
#
_entry.id   AF-X0VS73-F1
#
_cell.length_a   1.000
_cell.length_b   1.000
_cell.length_c   1.000
_cell.angle_alpha   90.00
_cell.angle_beta   90.00
_cell.angle_gamma   90.00
#
_symmetry.space_group_name_H-M   'P 1'
#
loop_
_entity.id
_entity.type
_entity.pdbx_description
1 polymer ?
#
loop_
_entity_poly.entity_id
_entity_poly.type
_entity_poly.pdbx_seq_one_letter_code
_entity_poly.pdbx_strand_id
1 'polypeptide(L)'
;QRIVEATTQTKPPGATHWSTRSMARAQGISKATVQRIWFAHGLQPHRTKRFKLSSDRRFTEKLTDVVGLYLNPPDKAIVLCVDEKSQIQALQRTQPGLPMKKGRCGTMTHDYKRHGTTTLFAALNILDGQVIGECMAKHRHQEFLRFLRRLDREFLEETPLHLIVDNYGTHNQPKVKVWLAKHPRFTLHFTPTSSSWLNLVERWFRELTEKRVRRGSFESVSELTAAIDEYLAVSNTNPKPFVWQASIESILAKIARCKAIY
;
A
#
# COMPACT_ATOMS: atom_id res chain seq x y z
N GLN A 1 3.18 36.19 -13.83
CA GLN A 1 3.99 35.43 -14.81
C GLN A 1 5.39 35.11 -14.29
N ARG A 2 6.26 36.11 -14.06
CA ARG A 2 7.64 35.94 -13.53
C ARG A 2 7.80 34.98 -12.33
N ILE A 3 6.88 35.00 -11.35
CA ILE A 3 6.92 34.08 -10.19
C ILE A 3 6.70 32.62 -10.59
N VAL A 4 5.77 32.37 -11.51
CA VAL A 4 5.45 31.01 -11.98
C VAL A 4 6.66 30.43 -12.71
N GLU A 5 7.23 31.19 -13.64
CA GLU A 5 8.43 30.81 -14.38
C GLU A 5 9.63 30.55 -13.46
N ALA A 6 9.91 31.46 -12.53
CA ALA A 6 10.98 31.25 -11.55
C ALA A 6 10.74 29.99 -10.70
N THR A 7 9.48 29.68 -10.38
CA THR A 7 9.12 28.50 -9.60
C THR A 7 9.35 27.20 -10.38
N THR A 8 9.02 27.16 -11.67
CA THR A 8 9.08 25.94 -12.49
C THR A 8 10.43 25.72 -13.16
N GLN A 9 11.19 26.78 -13.41
CA GLN A 9 12.43 26.71 -14.22
C GLN A 9 13.71 26.87 -13.41
N THR A 10 13.64 27.28 -12.14
CA THR A 10 14.85 27.52 -11.33
C THR A 10 14.73 26.96 -9.92
N LYS A 11 15.85 26.92 -9.20
CA LYS A 11 15.94 26.54 -7.78
C LYS A 11 16.70 27.62 -7.00
N PRO A 12 16.39 27.83 -5.72
CA PRO A 12 17.19 28.72 -4.87
C PRO A 12 18.61 28.17 -4.70
N PRO A 13 19.62 29.04 -4.51
CA PRO A 13 20.97 28.61 -4.17
C PRO A 13 20.97 27.69 -2.95
N GLY A 14 21.63 26.53 -3.07
CA GLY A 14 21.78 25.56 -1.98
C GLY A 14 20.50 24.83 -1.55
N ALA A 15 19.41 24.89 -2.32
CA ALA A 15 18.16 24.23 -1.94
C ALA A 15 17.43 23.57 -3.14
N THR A 16 16.64 22.54 -2.84
CA THR A 16 15.98 21.71 -3.87
C THR A 16 14.72 22.33 -4.46
N HIS A 17 14.09 23.26 -3.73
CA HIS A 17 12.85 23.90 -4.10
C HIS A 17 12.71 25.28 -3.44
N TRP A 18 11.87 26.13 -4.01
CA TRP A 18 11.53 27.41 -3.43
C TRP A 18 10.62 27.26 -2.20
N SER A 19 10.89 28.05 -1.16
CA SER A 19 9.92 28.36 -0.11
C SER A 19 9.23 29.69 -0.44
N THR A 20 8.06 29.96 0.15
CA THR A 20 7.38 31.26 -0.05
C THR A 20 8.28 32.43 0.35
N ARG A 21 9.12 32.25 1.38
CA ARG A 21 10.06 33.26 1.86
C ARG A 21 11.27 33.46 0.95
N SER A 22 11.88 32.37 0.46
CA SER A 22 13.04 32.48 -0.42
C SER A 22 12.65 33.03 -1.79
N MET A 23 11.49 32.64 -2.33
CA MET A 23 10.95 33.21 -3.57
C MET A 23 10.59 34.69 -3.38
N ALA A 24 9.95 35.04 -2.27
CA ALA A 24 9.62 36.41 -1.92
C ALA A 24 10.88 37.31 -1.89
N ARG A 25 11.94 36.85 -1.22
CA ARG A 25 13.23 37.56 -1.17
C ARG A 25 13.86 37.71 -2.55
N ALA A 26 13.90 36.63 -3.34
CA ALA A 26 14.50 36.64 -4.68
C ALA A 26 13.77 37.55 -5.67
N GLN A 27 12.47 37.81 -5.44
CA GLN A 27 11.62 38.56 -6.36
C GLN A 27 11.19 39.92 -5.81
N GLY A 28 11.65 40.31 -4.62
CA GLY A 28 11.34 41.60 -4.00
C GLY A 28 9.87 41.79 -3.64
N ILE A 29 9.13 40.72 -3.31
CA ILE A 29 7.69 40.77 -3.01
C ILE A 29 7.35 40.13 -1.66
N SER A 30 6.12 40.32 -1.20
CA SER A 30 5.66 39.70 0.05
C SER A 30 5.49 38.17 -0.10
N LYS A 31 5.74 37.44 1.01
CA LYS A 31 5.45 35.99 1.09
C LYS A 31 3.99 35.66 0.78
N ALA A 32 3.06 36.55 1.15
CA ALA A 32 1.63 36.37 0.95
C ALA A 32 1.27 36.48 -0.54
N THR A 33 1.93 37.35 -1.29
CA THR A 33 1.79 37.43 -2.75
C THR A 33 2.28 36.15 -3.42
N VAL A 34 3.46 35.63 -3.04
CA VAL A 34 3.95 34.33 -3.56
C VAL A 34 2.95 33.21 -3.25
N GLN A 35 2.45 33.14 -2.01
CA GLN A 35 1.49 32.13 -1.59
C GLN A 35 0.20 32.18 -2.42
N ARG A 36 -0.37 33.37 -2.64
CA ARG A 36 -1.58 33.55 -3.46
C ARG A 36 -1.34 33.12 -4.91
N ILE A 37 -0.19 33.49 -5.49
CA ILE A 37 0.17 33.09 -6.87
C ILE A 37 0.31 31.57 -6.94
N TRP A 38 1.06 30.95 -6.04
CA TRP A 38 1.22 29.49 -6.02
C TRP A 38 -0.12 28.77 -5.85
N PHE A 39 -0.98 29.26 -4.97
CA PHE A 39 -2.33 28.70 -4.79
C PHE A 39 -3.16 28.80 -6.08
N ALA A 40 -3.20 29.99 -6.71
CA ALA A 40 -3.96 30.21 -7.94
C ALA A 40 -3.48 29.33 -9.12
N HIS A 41 -2.20 28.98 -9.16
CA HIS A 41 -1.62 28.14 -10.21
C HIS A 41 -1.44 26.66 -9.80
N GLY A 42 -1.89 26.27 -8.60
CA GLY A 42 -1.70 24.90 -8.09
C GLY A 42 -0.24 24.48 -7.89
N LEU A 43 0.69 25.43 -7.77
CA LEU A 43 2.12 25.15 -7.62
C LEU A 43 2.43 24.74 -6.18
N GLN A 44 3.13 23.62 -6.03
CA GLN A 44 3.49 23.05 -4.73
C GLN A 44 4.97 22.63 -4.70
N PRO A 45 5.93 23.58 -4.73
CA PRO A 45 7.36 23.26 -4.88
C PRO A 45 7.93 22.38 -3.76
N HIS A 46 7.31 22.43 -2.57
CA HIS A 46 7.68 21.64 -1.40
C HIS A 46 7.19 20.19 -1.45
N ARG A 47 6.45 19.78 -2.49
CA ARG A 47 5.91 18.43 -2.62
C ARG A 47 6.56 17.71 -3.79
N THR A 48 6.98 16.48 -3.52
CA THR A 48 7.39 15.52 -4.54
C THR A 48 6.46 14.32 -4.47
N LYS A 49 6.00 13.85 -5.63
CA LYS A 49 5.30 12.57 -5.75
C LYS A 49 6.23 11.57 -6.42
N ARG A 50 6.17 10.32 -5.95
CA ARG A 50 6.87 9.20 -6.56
C ARG A 50 5.93 8.54 -7.56
N PHE A 51 6.50 8.02 -8.64
CA PHE A 51 5.79 7.20 -9.61
C PHE A 51 6.74 6.08 -10.07
N LYS A 52 6.18 5.00 -10.61
CA LYS A 52 6.93 3.92 -11.22
C LYS A 52 6.13 3.39 -12.41
N LEU A 53 6.79 3.24 -13.55
CA LEU A 53 6.20 2.62 -14.73
C LEU A 53 6.63 1.15 -14.80
N SER A 54 5.70 0.27 -15.16
CA SER A 54 5.99 -1.13 -15.38
C SER A 54 6.66 -1.34 -16.73
N SER A 55 7.65 -2.23 -16.77
CA SER A 55 8.27 -2.76 -18.00
C SER A 55 7.77 -4.16 -18.37
N ASP A 56 6.69 -4.64 -17.72
CA ASP A 56 6.11 -5.94 -18.01
C ASP A 56 5.61 -6.00 -19.46
N ARG A 57 6.10 -6.97 -20.24
CA ARG A 57 5.67 -7.15 -21.64
C ARG A 57 4.19 -7.54 -21.73
N ARG A 58 3.63 -8.15 -20.69
CA ARG A 58 2.21 -8.52 -20.56
C ARG A 58 1.43 -7.53 -19.70
N PHE A 59 1.88 -6.27 -19.62
CA PHE A 59 1.26 -5.26 -18.75
C PHE A 59 -0.25 -5.12 -19.00
N THR A 60 -0.66 -4.90 -20.25
CA THR A 60 -2.07 -4.66 -20.59
C THR A 60 -2.94 -5.88 -20.32
N GLU A 61 -2.44 -7.08 -20.64
CA GLU A 61 -3.11 -8.36 -20.38
C GLU A 61 -3.37 -8.53 -18.88
N LYS A 62 -2.33 -8.45 -18.05
CA LYS A 62 -2.42 -8.58 -16.59
C LYS A 62 -3.25 -7.47 -15.95
N LEU A 63 -3.14 -6.24 -16.45
CA LEU A 63 -3.97 -5.12 -16.00
C LEU A 63 -5.45 -5.43 -16.27
N THR A 64 -5.77 -5.90 -17.47
CA THR A 64 -7.14 -6.23 -17.88
C THR A 64 -7.69 -7.37 -17.04
N ASP A 65 -6.90 -8.41 -16.79
CA ASP A 65 -7.25 -9.53 -15.94
C ASP A 65 -7.61 -9.08 -14.50
N VAL A 66 -6.72 -8.34 -13.85
CA VAL A 66 -6.93 -7.85 -12.47
C VAL A 66 -8.07 -6.83 -12.39
N VAL A 67 -8.13 -5.85 -13.30
CA VAL A 67 -9.20 -4.83 -13.29
C VAL A 67 -10.55 -5.45 -13.65
N GLY A 68 -10.56 -6.46 -14.51
CA GLY A 68 -11.75 -7.24 -14.85
C GLY A 68 -12.38 -7.87 -13.62
N LEU A 69 -11.56 -8.50 -12.76
CA LEU A 69 -12.04 -9.07 -11.49
C LEU A 69 -12.65 -8.04 -10.54
N TYR A 70 -12.16 -6.79 -10.55
CA TYR A 70 -12.71 -5.74 -9.70
C TYR A 70 -14.01 -5.13 -10.23
N LEU A 71 -14.15 -5.02 -11.55
CA LEU A 71 -15.31 -4.39 -12.18
C LEU A 71 -16.45 -5.38 -12.46
N ASN A 72 -16.10 -6.64 -12.73
CA ASN A 72 -17.02 -7.70 -13.08
C ASN A 72 -16.50 -9.05 -12.52
N PRO A 73 -16.55 -9.23 -11.18
CA PRO A 73 -16.10 -10.47 -10.56
C PRO A 73 -16.93 -11.67 -11.04
N PRO A 74 -16.34 -12.87 -11.14
CA PRO A 74 -17.08 -14.07 -11.54
C PRO A 74 -18.23 -14.41 -10.57
N ASP A 75 -19.34 -14.87 -11.12
CA ASP A 75 -20.49 -15.33 -10.32
C ASP A 75 -20.11 -16.52 -9.44
N LYS A 76 -20.65 -16.55 -8.21
CA LYS A 76 -20.49 -17.65 -7.25
C LYS A 76 -19.02 -17.99 -6.94
N ALA A 77 -18.13 -17.01 -7.04
CA ALA A 77 -16.72 -17.14 -6.71
C ALA A 77 -16.30 -16.09 -5.67
N ILE A 78 -15.18 -16.35 -5.01
CA ILE A 78 -14.57 -15.39 -4.07
C ILE A 78 -13.31 -14.84 -4.72
N VAL A 79 -13.18 -13.51 -4.71
CA VAL A 79 -11.99 -12.82 -5.21
C VAL A 79 -11.25 -12.18 -4.04
N LEU A 80 -9.98 -12.55 -3.88
CA LEU A 80 -9.11 -12.12 -2.78
C LEU A 80 -7.89 -11.39 -3.31
N CYS A 81 -7.61 -10.21 -2.77
CA CYS A 81 -6.32 -9.57 -2.88
C CYS A 81 -5.36 -10.15 -1.83
N VAL A 82 -4.34 -10.88 -2.25
CA VAL A 82 -3.38 -11.54 -1.36
C VAL A 82 -2.00 -10.91 -1.50
N ASP A 83 -1.37 -10.65 -0.36
CA ASP A 83 -0.01 -10.10 -0.30
C ASP A 83 0.61 -10.31 1.09
N GLU A 84 1.92 -10.08 1.19
CA GLU A 84 2.69 -10.13 2.43
C GLU A 84 3.25 -8.76 2.82
N LYS A 85 2.81 -8.25 3.97
CA LYS A 85 3.51 -7.16 4.64
C LYS A 85 4.69 -7.71 5.43
N SER A 86 5.83 -7.79 4.77
CA SER A 86 7.08 -8.26 5.39
C SER A 86 7.72 -7.22 6.33
N GLN A 87 8.59 -7.72 7.22
CA GLN A 87 9.46 -6.90 8.08
C GLN A 87 8.73 -5.87 8.96
N ILE A 88 7.55 -6.22 9.48
CA ILE A 88 6.86 -5.37 10.46
C ILE A 88 7.65 -5.40 11.76
N GLN A 89 8.28 -4.28 12.11
CA GLN A 89 9.21 -4.18 13.21
C GLN A 89 8.51 -3.95 14.56
N ALA A 90 8.83 -4.78 15.55
CA ALA A 90 8.48 -4.50 16.95
C ALA A 90 9.43 -3.42 17.49
N LEU A 91 8.89 -2.22 17.70
CA LEU A 91 9.62 -1.05 18.18
C LEU A 91 9.09 -0.65 19.56
N GLN A 92 9.95 -0.69 20.57
CA GLN A 92 9.65 -0.15 21.90
C GLN A 92 10.18 1.27 22.00
N ARG A 93 9.34 2.22 22.44
CA ARG A 93 9.79 3.58 22.78
C ARG A 93 10.65 3.53 24.04
N THR A 94 11.75 4.28 24.05
CA THR A 94 12.73 4.27 25.14
C THR A 94 12.22 4.92 26.41
N GLN A 95 11.24 5.83 26.30
CA GLN A 95 10.61 6.51 27.42
C GLN A 95 9.10 6.66 27.18
N PRO A 96 8.29 6.78 28.26
CA PRO A 96 6.87 7.09 28.14
C PRO A 96 6.63 8.40 27.37
N GLY A 97 5.72 8.35 26.41
CA GLY A 97 5.23 9.55 25.74
C GLY A 97 4.24 10.33 26.61
N LEU A 98 3.99 11.60 26.28
CA LEU A 98 2.95 12.40 26.91
C LEU A 98 1.65 12.31 26.08
N PRO A 99 0.48 12.21 26.74
CA PRO A 99 -0.79 12.20 26.03
C PRO A 99 -1.07 13.56 25.37
N MET A 100 -1.98 13.55 24.39
CA MET A 100 -2.48 14.78 23.78
C MET A 100 -3.24 15.62 24.82
N LYS A 101 -3.10 16.95 24.76
CA LYS A 101 -3.90 17.90 25.55
C LYS A 101 -4.25 19.13 24.72
N LYS A 102 -5.21 19.95 25.17
CA LYS A 102 -5.62 21.18 24.46
C LYS A 102 -4.39 22.03 24.11
N GLY A 103 -4.20 22.31 22.82
CA GLY A 103 -3.09 23.10 22.31
C GLY A 103 -1.74 22.39 22.21
N ARG A 104 -1.62 21.09 22.55
CA ARG A 104 -0.37 20.32 22.43
C ARG A 104 -0.62 18.91 21.88
N CYS A 105 0.17 18.50 20.89
CA CYS A 105 0.18 17.12 20.42
C CYS A 105 0.72 16.17 21.51
N GLY A 106 0.34 14.89 21.41
CA GLY A 106 1.03 13.85 22.16
C GLY A 106 2.48 13.71 21.69
N THR A 107 3.35 13.19 22.55
CA THR A 107 4.78 13.04 22.27
C THR A 107 5.21 11.57 22.27
N MET A 108 6.29 11.26 21.57
CA MET A 108 6.98 9.97 21.60
C MET A 108 8.47 10.20 21.41
N THR A 109 9.31 9.30 21.93
CA THR A 109 10.75 9.35 21.70
C THR A 109 11.09 9.00 20.25
N HIS A 110 12.11 9.66 19.71
CA HIS A 110 12.65 9.37 18.38
C HIS A 110 13.50 8.09 18.40
N ASP A 111 14.16 7.85 19.52
CA ASP A 111 14.93 6.68 19.90
C ASP A 111 14.00 5.51 20.30
N TYR A 112 14.43 4.29 19.92
CA TYR A 112 13.66 3.06 20.07
C TYR A 112 14.58 1.84 20.24
N LYS A 113 14.04 0.79 20.89
CA LYS A 113 14.65 -0.55 20.92
C LYS A 113 13.94 -1.46 19.92
N ARG A 114 14.71 -2.33 19.26
CA ARG A 114 14.23 -3.27 18.24
C ARG A 114 14.11 -4.67 18.85
N HIS A 115 12.92 -5.26 18.76
CA HIS A 115 12.62 -6.57 19.36
C HIS A 115 12.40 -7.69 18.33
N GLY A 116 12.71 -7.43 17.06
CA GLY A 116 12.51 -8.36 15.95
C GLY A 116 11.43 -7.91 14.96
N THR A 117 11.09 -8.79 14.04
CA THR A 117 10.09 -8.54 13.00
C THR A 117 9.12 -9.70 12.85
N THR A 118 7.92 -9.40 12.35
CA THR A 118 6.96 -10.38 11.85
C THR A 118 6.61 -10.08 10.39
N THR A 119 6.08 -11.06 9.67
CA THR A 119 5.47 -10.88 8.35
C THR A 119 3.98 -11.20 8.45
N LEU A 120 3.13 -10.29 8.01
CA LEU A 120 1.68 -10.54 7.92
C LEU A 120 1.33 -10.94 6.49
N PHE A 121 0.88 -12.19 6.31
CA PHE A 121 0.14 -12.59 5.13
C PHE A 121 -1.30 -12.13 5.30
N ALA A 122 -1.89 -11.50 4.29
CA ALA A 122 -3.28 -11.08 4.32
C ALA A 122 -3.99 -11.37 3.00
N ALA A 123 -5.26 -11.73 3.09
CA ALA A 123 -6.19 -11.89 1.99
C ALA A 123 -7.40 -10.98 2.25
N LEU A 124 -7.54 -9.94 1.43
CA LEU A 124 -8.67 -9.02 1.45
C LEU A 124 -9.74 -9.51 0.46
N ASN A 125 -10.93 -9.80 0.96
CA ASN A 125 -12.12 -10.03 0.14
C ASN A 125 -12.60 -8.72 -0.46
N ILE A 126 -12.66 -8.65 -1.79
CA ILE A 126 -13.00 -7.42 -2.49
C ILE A 126 -14.49 -7.06 -2.37
N LEU A 127 -15.35 -8.06 -2.12
CA LEU A 127 -16.79 -7.89 -2.11
C LEU A 127 -17.27 -7.21 -0.82
N ASP A 128 -16.86 -7.74 0.34
CA ASP A 128 -17.30 -7.30 1.66
C ASP A 128 -16.23 -6.52 2.43
N GLY A 129 -14.97 -6.57 2.00
CA GLY A 129 -13.84 -5.92 2.67
C GLY A 129 -13.28 -6.68 3.87
N GLN A 130 -13.71 -7.91 4.13
CA GLN A 130 -13.14 -8.74 5.19
C GLN A 130 -11.69 -9.10 4.87
N VAL A 131 -10.87 -9.18 5.92
CA VAL A 131 -9.45 -9.55 5.79
C VAL A 131 -9.13 -10.78 6.63
N ILE A 132 -8.67 -11.83 5.98
CA ILE A 132 -8.08 -13.00 6.62
C ILE A 132 -6.58 -12.75 6.70
N GLY A 133 -5.97 -12.84 7.87
CA GLY A 133 -4.55 -12.52 8.04
C GLY A 133 -3.84 -13.41 9.04
N GLU A 134 -2.58 -13.75 8.76
CA GLU A 134 -1.72 -14.58 9.59
C GLU A 134 -0.32 -13.97 9.72
N CYS A 135 0.10 -13.71 10.96
CA CYS A 135 1.49 -13.35 11.25
C CYS A 135 2.37 -14.60 11.28
N MET A 136 3.48 -14.56 10.55
CA MET A 136 4.50 -15.60 10.49
C MET A 136 5.90 -14.98 10.57
N ALA A 137 6.85 -15.71 11.15
CA ALA A 137 8.23 -15.23 11.31
C ALA A 137 8.99 -15.09 9.97
N LYS A 138 8.55 -15.79 8.92
CA LYS A 138 9.18 -15.85 7.59
C LYS A 138 8.12 -15.68 6.51
N HIS A 139 8.56 -15.42 5.28
CA HIS A 139 7.69 -15.24 4.11
C HIS A 139 8.21 -16.00 2.89
N ARG A 140 8.53 -17.28 3.06
CA ARG A 140 8.98 -18.17 1.99
C ARG A 140 7.77 -18.90 1.40
N HIS A 141 8.01 -19.71 0.38
CA HIS A 141 6.95 -20.53 -0.23
C HIS A 141 6.26 -21.50 0.75
N GLN A 142 6.93 -21.94 1.82
CA GLN A 142 6.30 -22.77 2.85
C GLN A 142 5.23 -21.99 3.61
N GLU A 143 5.52 -20.73 3.94
CA GLU A 143 4.59 -19.83 4.62
C GLU A 143 3.44 -19.43 3.69
N PHE A 144 3.73 -19.15 2.41
CA PHE A 144 2.68 -18.93 1.41
C PHE A 144 1.76 -20.15 1.26
N LEU A 145 2.31 -21.36 1.14
CA LEU A 145 1.52 -22.60 1.10
C LEU A 145 0.71 -22.84 2.37
N ARG A 146 1.24 -22.46 3.54
CA ARG A 146 0.50 -22.52 4.80
C ARG A 146 -0.69 -21.56 4.78
N PHE A 147 -0.49 -20.36 4.25
CA PHE A 147 -1.55 -19.38 4.11
C PHE A 147 -2.61 -19.83 3.09
N LEU A 148 -2.22 -20.38 1.94
CA LEU A 148 -3.16 -20.97 0.98
C LEU A 148 -4.00 -22.08 1.61
N ARG A 149 -3.38 -22.98 2.38
CA ARG A 149 -4.13 -24.00 3.14
C ARG A 149 -5.06 -23.41 4.19
N ARG A 150 -4.78 -22.24 4.73
CA ARG A 150 -5.70 -21.56 5.65
C ARG A 150 -6.91 -21.03 4.88
N LEU A 151 -6.70 -20.34 3.76
CA LEU A 151 -7.78 -19.90 2.89
C LEU A 151 -8.64 -21.08 2.42
N ASP A 152 -8.01 -22.22 2.13
CA ASP A 152 -8.70 -23.44 1.72
C ASP A 152 -9.71 -23.92 2.76
N ARG A 153 -9.37 -23.83 4.05
CA ARG A 153 -10.26 -24.16 5.17
C ARG A 153 -11.31 -23.08 5.48
N GLU A 154 -11.06 -21.84 5.09
CA GLU A 154 -11.94 -20.71 5.40
C GLU A 154 -13.19 -20.71 4.51
N PHE A 155 -13.05 -21.13 3.26
CA PHE A 155 -14.13 -21.11 2.27
C PHE A 155 -14.60 -22.53 1.92
N LEU A 156 -15.91 -22.67 1.66
CA LEU A 156 -16.55 -23.94 1.31
C LEU A 156 -15.82 -24.67 0.17
N GLU A 157 -15.71 -26.00 0.25
CA GLU A 157 -14.87 -26.84 -0.61
C GLU A 157 -15.05 -26.57 -2.12
N GLU A 158 -16.28 -26.32 -2.57
CA GLU A 158 -16.63 -26.16 -3.98
C GLU A 158 -16.46 -24.71 -4.51
N THR A 159 -16.16 -23.74 -3.64
CA THR A 159 -16.14 -22.32 -4.04
C THR A 159 -14.84 -21.98 -4.79
N PRO A 160 -14.93 -21.48 -6.04
CA PRO A 160 -13.75 -20.98 -6.75
C PRO A 160 -13.13 -19.77 -6.03
N LEU A 161 -11.81 -19.78 -5.93
CA LEU A 161 -11.00 -18.73 -5.30
C LEU A 161 -10.08 -18.09 -6.33
N HIS A 162 -10.35 -16.84 -6.66
CA HIS A 162 -9.50 -16.01 -7.51
C HIS A 162 -8.59 -15.15 -6.63
N LEU A 163 -7.29 -15.45 -6.62
CA LEU A 163 -6.31 -14.73 -5.80
C LEU A 163 -5.52 -13.74 -6.67
N ILE A 164 -5.70 -12.45 -6.42
CA ILE A 164 -4.89 -11.38 -7.01
C ILE A 164 -3.59 -11.29 -6.20
N VAL A 165 -2.46 -11.56 -6.83
CA VAL A 165 -1.13 -11.62 -6.19
C VAL A 165 -0.10 -10.78 -6.96
N ASP A 166 1.01 -10.47 -6.30
CA ASP A 166 2.16 -9.87 -6.95
C ASP A 166 3.05 -10.94 -7.64
N ASN A 167 4.17 -10.51 -8.24
CA ASN A 167 5.08 -11.42 -8.96
C ASN A 167 6.21 -11.95 -8.06
N TYR A 168 6.05 -11.95 -6.74
CA TYR A 168 7.10 -12.38 -5.84
C TYR A 168 7.50 -13.84 -6.12
N GLY A 169 8.80 -14.11 -6.01
CA GLY A 169 9.38 -15.38 -6.45
C GLY A 169 8.82 -16.59 -5.69
N THR A 170 8.30 -16.40 -4.48
CA THR A 170 7.66 -17.44 -3.67
C THR A 170 6.39 -17.99 -4.33
N HIS A 171 5.58 -17.14 -4.95
CA HIS A 171 4.33 -17.52 -5.64
C HIS A 171 4.59 -18.44 -6.84
N ASN A 172 5.80 -18.39 -7.40
CA ASN A 172 6.20 -19.13 -8.60
C ASN A 172 7.05 -20.39 -8.32
N GLN A 173 7.29 -20.73 -7.06
CA GLN A 173 8.07 -21.91 -6.69
C GLN A 173 7.43 -23.21 -7.20
N PRO A 174 8.20 -24.22 -7.64
CA PRO A 174 7.65 -25.47 -8.17
C PRO A 174 6.67 -26.16 -7.22
N LYS A 175 6.96 -26.14 -5.91
CA LYS A 175 6.07 -26.70 -4.88
C LYS A 175 4.71 -25.98 -4.80
N VAL A 176 4.67 -24.67 -5.04
CA VAL A 176 3.43 -23.90 -5.10
C VAL A 176 2.63 -24.29 -6.34
N LYS A 177 3.28 -24.38 -7.50
CA LYS A 177 2.63 -24.82 -8.75
C LYS A 177 2.04 -26.24 -8.63
N VAL A 178 2.79 -27.18 -8.03
CA VAL A 178 2.30 -28.55 -7.78
C VAL A 178 1.10 -28.54 -6.83
N TRP A 179 1.10 -27.69 -5.81
CA TRP A 179 -0.04 -27.58 -4.91
C TRP A 179 -1.27 -27.01 -5.64
N LEU A 180 -1.12 -25.93 -6.40
CA LEU A 180 -2.21 -25.32 -7.18
C LEU A 180 -2.80 -26.29 -8.21
N ALA A 181 -1.97 -27.10 -8.88
CA ALA A 181 -2.44 -28.12 -9.82
C ALA A 181 -3.33 -29.18 -9.14
N LYS A 182 -3.16 -29.41 -7.84
CA LYS A 182 -4.00 -30.32 -7.03
C LYS A 182 -5.23 -29.64 -6.43
N HIS A 183 -5.31 -28.31 -6.48
CA HIS A 183 -6.40 -27.51 -5.92
C HIS A 183 -6.98 -26.61 -7.03
N PRO A 184 -7.66 -27.20 -8.04
CA PRO A 184 -8.09 -26.48 -9.24
C PRO A 184 -9.08 -25.35 -8.97
N ARG A 185 -9.68 -25.29 -7.76
CA ARG A 185 -10.50 -24.15 -7.33
C ARG A 185 -9.70 -22.86 -7.16
N PHE A 186 -8.37 -22.92 -7.00
CA PHE A 186 -7.52 -21.73 -6.85
C PHE A 186 -6.99 -21.25 -8.21
N THR A 187 -7.33 -20.02 -8.57
CA THR A 187 -6.78 -19.32 -9.74
C THR A 187 -5.96 -18.13 -9.30
N LEU A 188 -4.68 -18.08 -9.67
CA LEU A 188 -3.82 -16.92 -9.39
C LEU A 188 -3.88 -15.91 -10.54
N HIS A 189 -4.14 -14.66 -10.20
CA HIS A 189 -4.12 -13.50 -11.09
C HIS A 189 -2.96 -12.60 -10.70
N PHE A 190 -1.98 -12.48 -11.58
CA PHE A 190 -0.76 -11.73 -11.28
C PHE A 190 -0.90 -10.28 -11.70
N THR A 191 -0.71 -9.36 -10.76
CA THR A 191 -0.54 -7.94 -11.11
C THR A 191 0.66 -7.76 -12.06
N PRO A 192 0.68 -6.73 -12.92
CA PRO A 192 1.88 -6.39 -13.68
C PRO A 192 3.04 -6.04 -12.73
N THR A 193 4.29 -6.33 -13.14
CA THR A 193 5.45 -5.95 -12.32
C THR A 193 5.45 -4.46 -11.98
N SER A 194 5.98 -4.08 -10.82
CA SER A 194 6.03 -2.67 -10.37
C SER A 194 4.67 -1.97 -10.24
N SER A 195 3.58 -2.73 -10.10
CA SER A 195 2.21 -2.19 -10.05
C SER A 195 1.46 -2.61 -8.79
N SER A 196 2.11 -2.60 -7.62
CA SER A 196 1.48 -2.97 -6.34
C SER A 196 0.27 -2.11 -5.98
N TRP A 197 0.14 -0.91 -6.56
CA TRP A 197 -1.05 -0.07 -6.45
C TRP A 197 -2.34 -0.71 -7.00
N LEU A 198 -2.23 -1.78 -7.81
CA LEU A 198 -3.36 -2.59 -8.26
C LEU A 198 -3.83 -3.58 -7.20
N ASN A 199 -2.99 -4.00 -6.25
CA ASN A 199 -3.38 -4.97 -5.23
C ASN A 199 -4.06 -4.23 -4.07
N LEU A 200 -5.38 -4.37 -3.90
CA LEU A 200 -6.14 -3.56 -2.95
C LEU A 200 -5.75 -3.80 -1.48
N VAL A 201 -5.21 -4.98 -1.16
CA VAL A 201 -4.73 -5.30 0.20
C VAL A 201 -3.62 -4.34 0.66
N GLU A 202 -2.83 -3.77 -0.26
CA GLU A 202 -1.82 -2.74 0.06
C GLU A 202 -2.44 -1.47 0.66
N ARG A 203 -3.70 -1.16 0.32
CA ARG A 203 -4.44 -0.07 0.98
C ARG A 203 -4.77 -0.44 2.42
N TRP A 204 -5.19 -1.67 2.68
CA TRP A 204 -5.45 -2.15 4.03
C TRP A 204 -4.18 -2.19 4.87
N PHE A 205 -3.04 -2.63 4.31
CA PHE A 205 -1.74 -2.57 4.98
C PHE A 205 -1.31 -1.16 5.36
N ARG A 206 -1.62 -0.17 4.51
CA ARG A 206 -1.42 1.24 4.85
C ARG A 206 -2.28 1.63 6.04
N GLU A 207 -3.55 1.24 6.09
CA GLU A 207 -4.41 1.54 7.24
C GLU A 207 -3.90 0.92 8.54
N LEU A 208 -3.55 -0.38 8.52
CA LEU A 208 -2.92 -1.07 9.65
C LEU A 208 -1.67 -0.30 10.13
N THR A 209 -0.83 0.12 9.19
CA THR A 209 0.40 0.86 9.51
C THR A 209 0.07 2.18 10.19
N GLU A 210 -0.82 3.00 9.64
CA GLU A 210 -1.12 4.34 10.16
C GLU A 210 -1.92 4.32 11.46
N LYS A 211 -2.84 3.37 11.59
CA LYS A 211 -3.80 3.33 12.70
C LYS A 211 -3.29 2.53 13.89
N ARG A 212 -2.49 1.47 13.68
CA ARG A 212 -2.05 0.57 14.77
C ARG A 212 -0.54 0.52 14.97
N VAL A 213 0.24 0.39 13.89
CA VAL A 213 1.67 0.06 14.02
C VAL A 213 2.56 1.30 14.22
N ARG A 214 2.40 2.35 13.39
CA ARG A 214 3.33 3.49 13.31
C ARG A 214 3.52 4.22 14.64
N ARG A 215 2.46 4.30 15.45
CA ARG A 215 2.43 4.98 16.74
C ARG A 215 2.39 4.01 17.93
N GLY A 216 2.48 2.71 17.67
CA GLY A 216 2.56 1.68 18.70
C GLY A 216 3.95 1.60 19.34
N SER A 217 4.00 1.03 20.53
CA SER A 217 5.22 0.66 21.25
C SER A 217 5.08 -0.80 21.65
N PHE A 218 6.03 -1.64 21.26
CA PHE A 218 5.96 -3.09 21.44
C PHE A 218 7.28 -3.62 22.01
N GLU A 219 7.22 -4.33 23.13
CA GLU A 219 8.37 -4.91 23.83
C GLU A 219 8.75 -6.29 23.28
N SER A 220 7.94 -6.85 22.38
CA SER A 220 8.22 -8.12 21.73
C SER A 220 7.49 -8.26 20.39
N VAL A 221 7.90 -9.25 19.58
CA VAL A 221 7.15 -9.64 18.37
C VAL A 221 5.77 -10.21 18.72
N SER A 222 5.63 -10.86 19.88
CA SER A 222 4.34 -11.39 20.36
C SER A 222 3.33 -10.26 20.57
N GLU A 223 3.75 -9.19 21.25
CA GLU A 223 2.89 -8.03 21.51
C GLU A 223 2.52 -7.28 20.23
N LEU A 224 3.47 -7.15 19.28
CA LEU A 224 3.17 -6.62 17.94
C LEU A 224 2.14 -7.50 17.21
N THR A 225 2.28 -8.83 17.29
CA THR A 225 1.38 -9.78 16.63
C THR A 225 -0.02 -9.68 17.22
N ALA A 226 -0.15 -9.69 18.55
CA ALA A 226 -1.43 -9.50 19.24
C ALA A 226 -2.11 -8.17 18.85
N ALA A 227 -1.33 -7.09 18.72
CA ALA A 227 -1.86 -5.80 18.28
C ALA A 227 -2.34 -5.80 16.81
N ILE A 228 -1.71 -6.58 15.94
CA ILE A 228 -2.14 -6.79 14.55
C ILE A 228 -3.41 -7.63 14.52
N ASP A 229 -3.46 -8.73 15.27
CA ASP A 229 -4.61 -9.63 15.36
C ASP A 229 -5.85 -8.90 15.92
N GLU A 230 -5.67 -8.08 16.96
CA GLU A 230 -6.71 -7.20 17.49
C GLU A 230 -7.22 -6.23 16.40
N TYR A 231 -6.30 -5.57 15.68
CA TYR A 231 -6.70 -4.65 14.60
C TYR A 231 -7.47 -5.37 13.50
N LEU A 232 -7.05 -6.58 13.13
CA LEU A 232 -7.73 -7.41 12.14
C LEU A 232 -9.14 -7.77 12.61
N ALA A 233 -9.28 -8.28 13.83
CA ALA A 233 -10.57 -8.61 14.42
C ALA A 233 -11.51 -7.40 14.47
N VAL A 234 -11.05 -6.26 14.98
CA VAL A 234 -11.83 -5.01 15.04
C VAL A 234 -12.21 -4.55 13.62
N SER A 235 -11.29 -4.60 12.66
CA SER A 235 -11.58 -4.19 11.28
C SER A 235 -12.64 -5.06 10.59
N ASN A 236 -12.71 -6.33 10.96
CA ASN A 236 -13.70 -7.28 10.43
C ASN A 236 -15.06 -7.21 11.13
N THR A 237 -15.22 -6.49 12.24
CA THR A 237 -16.55 -6.28 12.87
C THR A 237 -17.47 -5.41 12.01
N ASN A 238 -16.91 -4.50 11.22
CA ASN A 238 -17.62 -3.66 10.27
C ASN A 238 -16.71 -3.41 9.06
N PRO A 239 -16.53 -4.44 8.21
CA PRO A 239 -15.59 -4.38 7.10
C PRO A 239 -16.06 -3.35 6.08
N LYS A 240 -15.10 -2.60 5.52
CA LYS A 240 -15.38 -1.60 4.49
C LYS A 240 -14.67 -2.01 3.21
N PRO A 241 -15.40 -2.40 2.16
CA PRO A 241 -14.78 -2.81 0.91
C PRO A 241 -14.09 -1.62 0.24
N PHE A 242 -12.95 -1.88 -0.39
CA PHE A 242 -12.27 -0.90 -1.23
C PHE A 242 -12.85 -0.98 -2.64
N VAL A 243 -13.68 -0.01 -3.02
CA VAL A 243 -14.31 0.02 -4.34
C VAL A 243 -13.33 0.50 -5.42
N TRP A 244 -13.10 -0.33 -6.43
CA TRP A 244 -12.35 0.05 -7.63
C TRP A 244 -13.21 0.90 -8.57
N GLN A 245 -12.65 1.97 -9.13
CA GLN A 245 -13.40 2.90 -9.98
C GLN A 245 -12.71 3.20 -11.33
N ALA A 246 -11.44 2.83 -11.48
CA ALA A 246 -10.66 3.23 -12.65
C ALA A 246 -10.85 2.22 -13.80
N SER A 247 -11.32 2.68 -14.95
CA SER A 247 -11.38 1.85 -16.15
C SER A 247 -9.98 1.57 -16.71
N ILE A 248 -9.84 0.50 -17.47
CA ILE A 248 -8.59 0.12 -18.13
C ILE A 248 -8.12 1.24 -19.06
N GLU A 249 -9.01 1.83 -19.85
CA GLU A 249 -8.73 2.92 -20.78
C GLU A 249 -8.19 4.14 -20.03
N SER A 250 -8.80 4.48 -18.89
CA SER A 250 -8.38 5.63 -18.09
C SER A 250 -6.96 5.45 -17.53
N ILE A 251 -6.59 4.22 -17.19
CA ILE A 251 -5.26 3.86 -16.68
C ILE A 251 -4.24 3.89 -17.82
N LEU A 252 -4.55 3.26 -18.95
CA LEU A 252 -3.67 3.24 -20.13
C LEU A 252 -3.41 4.65 -20.66
N ALA A 253 -4.44 5.51 -20.71
CA ALA A 253 -4.28 6.91 -21.11
C ALA A 253 -3.35 7.68 -20.17
N LYS A 254 -3.40 7.43 -18.85
CA LYS A 254 -2.47 8.04 -17.87
C LYS A 254 -1.04 7.55 -18.10
N ILE A 255 -0.85 6.24 -18.33
CA ILE A 255 0.46 5.65 -18.56
C ILE A 255 1.07 6.17 -19.86
N ALA A 256 0.29 6.28 -20.94
CA ALA A 256 0.74 6.83 -22.21
C ALA A 256 1.25 8.27 -22.05
N ARG A 257 0.54 9.12 -21.30
CA ARG A 257 1.00 10.49 -20.97
C ARG A 257 2.32 10.49 -20.19
N CYS A 258 2.49 9.58 -19.23
CA CYS A 258 3.75 9.46 -18.50
C CYS A 258 4.91 9.04 -19.40
N LYS A 259 4.68 8.10 -20.34
CA LYS A 259 5.69 7.65 -21.30
C LYS A 259 6.05 8.70 -22.35
N ALA A 260 5.17 9.63 -22.69
CA ALA A 260 5.48 10.68 -23.67
C ALA A 260 6.50 11.72 -23.15
N ILE A 261 6.74 11.76 -21.84
CA ILE A 261 7.65 12.70 -21.18
C ILE A 261 9.04 12.06 -20.91
N TYR A 262 9.12 10.73 -20.99
CA TYR A 262 10.30 9.92 -20.67
C TYR A 262 10.84 9.21 -21.92
#